data_AF-A0A3R7PH53-F1
#
_entry.id   AF-A0A3R7PH53-F1
#
_cell.length_a   1.000
_cell.length_b   1.000
_cell.length_c   1.000
_cell.angle_alpha   90.00
_cell.angle_beta   90.00
_cell.angle_gamma   90.00
#
_symmetry.space_group_name_H-M   'P 1'
#
loop_
_entity.id
_entity.type
_entity.pdbx_description
1 polymer ?
#
loop_
_entity_poly.entity_id
_entity_poly.type
_entity_poly.pdbx_seq_one_letter_code
_entity_poly.pdbx_strand_id
1 'polypeptide(L)'
;MNSVGDPGPGVRGLCFVNVTFTAAIALDLSSFDAPQQTLNITLLQCVFMGLSIRASGERVHVNVTSALLDSGHLQFEGDLGAGSQVLLAGSAILATADHAIYFQGFYLGVNSTLLLLDNQIEASTYVLYSPMGLALDGSGLIVKGNTLRARDKGASAASAVYADSFDVKNGGHFDVENNTISAARGIYVYSGLTVSSAGLLRVADCAFVGNAGDSDSSLFYLFDDIVLQGGGQLRVEDNNVRAAAVLRLPGSGPGFRLSGSGTTVAFARNRQADASKPFAEAASLGVDVSSPAQFVVGCNLQGDEEASYDGVFPEEVVRFSCGTCNGEAACYMPGTESVDSSSCSCGCKAGWHGASCLPFEVPDVAAPPLPERAVDGNTSCVEGQTLTSLTLDMWKTHHCYVGVTFSGAGAALTFLLPQMPLHLPINITFSGCTFLGGAALQFVGGGEAAESAGVLIRVSQTVMKSSVVAFSRALPQRCDIAVTEVDAVQTSSVSLPGVGGSSYSVVLLESVVLKASSLLVSNVTARASGYFEQAWCAVVRVPEAGGRQLPVRAVLQLRGIHAPPLRV
;
A
#
# COMPACT_ATOMS: atom_id res chain seq x y z
N MET A 1 -12.36 9.26 -20.09
CA MET A 1 -13.81 9.38 -19.80
C MET A 1 -13.90 10.28 -18.58
N ASN A 2 -14.65 11.39 -18.65
CA ASN A 2 -14.66 12.39 -17.57
C ASN A 2 -15.79 12.18 -16.55
N SER A 3 -16.72 11.27 -16.84
CA SER A 3 -17.75 10.78 -15.92
C SER A 3 -18.28 9.44 -16.44
N VAL A 4 -18.75 8.59 -15.53
CA VAL A 4 -19.64 7.47 -15.85
C VAL A 4 -21.02 7.94 -15.38
N GLY A 5 -22.01 7.93 -16.28
CA GLY A 5 -23.37 8.37 -15.92
C GLY A 5 -23.98 7.49 -14.84
N ASP A 6 -25.01 8.02 -14.15
CA ASP A 6 -25.73 7.27 -13.12
C ASP A 6 -26.16 5.89 -13.65
N PRO A 7 -26.11 4.83 -12.82
CA PRO A 7 -26.61 3.54 -13.22
C PRO A 7 -28.05 3.69 -13.71
N GLY A 8 -28.33 3.23 -14.95
CA GLY A 8 -29.70 3.28 -15.48
C GLY A 8 -30.69 2.53 -14.57
N PRO A 9 -32.00 2.81 -14.66
CA PRO A 9 -33.01 2.17 -13.82
C PRO A 9 -32.84 0.63 -13.83
N GLY A 10 -32.55 0.04 -12.66
CA GLY A 10 -32.36 -1.41 -12.49
C GLY A 10 -30.90 -1.91 -12.45
N VAL A 11 -29.89 -1.04 -12.63
CA VAL A 11 -28.48 -1.39 -12.46
C VAL A 11 -28.11 -1.35 -10.97
N ARG A 12 -27.63 -2.47 -10.43
CA ARG A 12 -27.43 -2.71 -8.99
C ARG A 12 -26.01 -2.42 -8.48
N GLY A 13 -25.17 -1.82 -9.31
CA GLY A 13 -23.77 -1.62 -8.95
C GLY A 13 -22.86 -1.11 -10.06
N LEU A 14 -21.65 -0.76 -9.65
CA LEU A 14 -20.54 -0.36 -10.52
C LEU A 14 -19.40 -1.37 -10.37
N CYS A 15 -18.75 -1.72 -11.47
CA CYS A 15 -17.62 -2.64 -11.44
C CYS A 15 -16.51 -2.12 -12.36
N PHE A 16 -15.35 -1.85 -11.78
CA PHE A 16 -14.14 -1.49 -12.49
C PHE A 16 -13.08 -2.55 -12.19
N VAL A 17 -12.52 -3.13 -13.24
CA VAL A 17 -11.49 -4.15 -13.15
C VAL A 17 -10.30 -3.72 -14.01
N ASN A 18 -9.11 -3.65 -13.40
CA ASN A 18 -7.87 -3.32 -14.10
C ASN A 18 -7.92 -1.96 -14.83
N VAL A 19 -8.46 -0.95 -14.13
CA VAL A 19 -8.61 0.42 -14.67
C VAL A 19 -7.59 1.34 -14.04
N THR A 20 -6.87 2.11 -14.86
CA THR A 20 -5.98 3.18 -14.41
C THR A 20 -6.69 4.52 -14.50
N PHE A 21 -6.87 5.18 -13.37
CA PHE A 21 -7.41 6.53 -13.27
C PHE A 21 -6.25 7.53 -13.20
N THR A 22 -6.08 8.31 -14.27
CA THR A 22 -4.99 9.30 -14.40
C THR A 22 -5.27 10.62 -13.68
N ALA A 23 -6.36 10.71 -12.94
CA ALA A 23 -6.76 11.85 -12.12
C ALA A 23 -7.43 11.34 -10.85
N ALA A 24 -7.50 12.18 -9.82
CA ALA A 24 -8.25 11.86 -8.61
C ALA A 24 -9.74 11.67 -8.96
N ILE A 25 -10.36 10.63 -8.40
CA ILE A 25 -11.76 10.28 -8.64
C ILE A 25 -12.55 10.40 -7.35
N ALA A 26 -13.75 10.95 -7.46
CA ALA A 26 -14.75 10.91 -6.41
C ALA A 26 -15.87 9.95 -6.82
N LEU A 27 -16.18 8.99 -5.95
CA LEU A 27 -17.41 8.24 -5.95
C LEU A 27 -18.41 9.05 -5.11
N ASP A 28 -19.17 9.91 -5.78
CA ASP A 28 -20.24 10.67 -5.15
C ASP A 28 -21.52 9.84 -5.19
N LEU A 29 -21.93 9.35 -4.02
CA LEU A 29 -23.07 8.46 -3.85
C LEU A 29 -24.37 9.23 -3.56
N SER A 30 -24.29 10.55 -3.40
CA SER A 30 -25.44 11.39 -3.01
C SER A 30 -26.56 11.46 -4.06
N SER A 31 -26.25 11.18 -5.33
CA SER A 31 -27.26 11.10 -6.40
C SER A 31 -27.99 9.75 -6.44
N PHE A 32 -27.56 8.76 -5.64
CA PHE A 32 -28.16 7.43 -5.64
C PHE A 32 -29.47 7.39 -4.84
N ASP A 33 -30.57 7.78 -5.50
CA ASP A 33 -31.92 7.74 -4.92
C ASP A 33 -32.54 6.34 -5.01
N ALA A 34 -32.14 5.45 -4.10
CA ALA A 34 -32.78 4.13 -3.94
C ALA A 34 -32.82 3.67 -2.47
N PRO A 35 -33.73 4.22 -1.64
CA PRO A 35 -33.77 4.00 -0.20
C PRO A 35 -33.99 2.54 0.26
N GLN A 36 -34.30 1.61 -0.66
CA GLN A 36 -34.45 0.17 -0.37
C GLN A 36 -33.45 -0.72 -1.13
N GLN A 37 -32.49 -0.15 -1.85
CA GLN A 37 -31.51 -0.93 -2.61
C GLN A 37 -30.11 -0.65 -2.09
N THR A 38 -29.28 -1.69 -2.10
CA THR A 38 -27.86 -1.56 -1.78
C THR A 38 -27.08 -1.36 -3.07
N LEU A 39 -26.27 -0.29 -3.12
CA LEU A 39 -25.38 -0.03 -4.24
C LEU A 39 -24.08 -0.83 -4.06
N ASN A 40 -23.82 -1.76 -4.97
CA ASN A 40 -22.59 -2.56 -4.94
C ASN A 40 -21.52 -1.94 -5.84
N ILE A 41 -20.40 -1.52 -5.28
CA ILE A 41 -19.27 -0.97 -6.04
C ILE A 41 -18.08 -1.89 -5.89
N THR A 42 -17.51 -2.34 -6.99
CA THR A 42 -16.29 -3.16 -7.03
C THR A 42 -15.20 -2.44 -7.80
N LEU A 43 -14.05 -2.28 -7.16
CA LEU A 43 -12.82 -1.69 -7.68
C LEU A 43 -11.70 -2.71 -7.51
N LEU A 44 -11.48 -3.53 -8.53
CA LEU A 44 -10.51 -4.62 -8.50
C LEU A 44 -9.30 -4.28 -9.38
N GLN A 45 -8.09 -4.36 -8.81
CA GLN A 45 -6.84 -4.12 -9.55
C GLN A 45 -6.77 -2.74 -10.21
N CYS A 46 -7.46 -1.75 -9.64
CA CYS A 46 -7.45 -0.40 -10.16
C CYS A 46 -6.23 0.39 -9.65
N VAL A 47 -5.76 1.33 -10.45
CA VAL A 47 -4.71 2.29 -10.07
C VAL A 47 -5.33 3.67 -9.98
N PHE A 48 -5.13 4.38 -8.87
CA PHE A 48 -5.71 5.70 -8.63
C PHE A 48 -4.64 6.73 -8.28
N MET A 49 -4.79 7.93 -8.84
CA MET A 49 -4.09 9.14 -8.36
C MET A 49 -4.68 9.69 -7.05
N GLY A 50 -5.85 9.20 -6.65
CA GLY A 50 -6.59 9.57 -5.44
C GLY A 50 -8.03 9.06 -5.54
N LEU A 51 -8.60 8.63 -4.43
CA LEU A 51 -9.97 8.12 -4.38
C LEU A 51 -10.72 8.77 -3.21
N SER A 52 -11.85 9.39 -3.50
CA SER A 52 -12.77 9.90 -2.50
C SER A 52 -14.09 9.14 -2.59
N ILE A 53 -14.62 8.70 -1.44
CA ILE A 53 -15.93 8.08 -1.31
C ILE A 53 -16.79 9.05 -0.49
N ARG A 54 -17.82 9.59 -1.13
CA ARG A 54 -18.73 10.58 -0.54
C ARG A 54 -20.13 10.02 -0.46
N ALA A 55 -20.77 10.14 0.69
CA ALA A 55 -22.12 9.65 0.89
C ALA A 55 -22.96 10.59 1.77
N SER A 56 -24.27 10.49 1.65
CA SER A 56 -25.28 11.29 2.35
C SER A 56 -26.39 10.42 2.95
N GLY A 57 -26.05 9.21 3.38
CA GLY A 57 -26.94 8.26 4.06
C GLY A 57 -27.33 7.04 3.23
N GLU A 58 -26.74 6.85 2.05
CA GLU A 58 -27.05 5.72 1.17
C GLU A 58 -26.45 4.42 1.70
N ARG A 59 -27.18 3.30 1.51
CA ARG A 59 -26.68 1.97 1.87
C ARG A 59 -25.81 1.40 0.76
N VAL A 60 -24.52 1.19 1.02
CA VAL A 60 -23.55 0.83 -0.02
C VAL A 60 -22.65 -0.33 0.41
N HIS A 61 -22.27 -1.16 -0.57
CA HIS A 61 -21.23 -2.18 -0.44
C HIS A 61 -20.09 -1.85 -1.38
N VAL A 62 -19.01 -1.26 -0.86
CA VAL A 62 -17.84 -0.86 -1.64
C VAL A 62 -16.69 -1.83 -1.38
N ASN A 63 -16.17 -2.44 -2.43
CA ASN A 63 -15.04 -3.35 -2.36
C ASN A 63 -13.89 -2.82 -3.21
N VAL A 64 -12.78 -2.44 -2.56
CA VAL A 64 -11.54 -2.02 -3.18
C VAL A 64 -10.49 -3.09 -2.91
N THR A 65 -10.10 -3.82 -3.94
CA THR A 65 -9.21 -5.00 -3.79
C THR A 65 -8.06 -4.94 -4.76
N SER A 66 -6.86 -5.31 -4.27
CA SER A 66 -5.63 -5.31 -5.09
C SER A 66 -5.36 -3.98 -5.78
N ALA A 67 -5.79 -2.86 -5.19
CA ALA A 67 -5.66 -1.54 -5.79
C ALA A 67 -4.30 -0.90 -5.47
N LEU A 68 -3.90 0.07 -6.29
CA LEU A 68 -2.70 0.88 -6.06
C LEU A 68 -3.05 2.37 -6.04
N LEU A 69 -2.60 3.06 -5.00
CA LEU A 69 -2.58 4.52 -4.89
C LEU A 69 -1.12 4.94 -4.74
N ASP A 70 -0.44 5.31 -5.82
CA ASP A 70 1.02 5.54 -5.85
C ASP A 70 1.45 6.97 -5.49
N SER A 71 0.52 7.92 -5.53
CA SER A 71 0.75 9.28 -5.04
C SER A 71 -0.44 9.92 -4.31
N GLY A 72 -1.58 9.24 -4.26
CA GLY A 72 -2.83 9.76 -3.71
C GLY A 72 -3.16 9.26 -2.30
N HIS A 73 -4.27 9.76 -1.78
CA HIS A 73 -4.89 9.28 -0.54
C HIS A 73 -6.29 8.72 -0.82
N LEU A 74 -6.78 7.91 0.12
CA LEU A 74 -8.16 7.48 0.19
C LEU A 74 -8.91 8.40 1.16
N GLN A 75 -10.02 8.99 0.72
CA GLN A 75 -10.83 9.87 1.54
C GLN A 75 -12.24 9.31 1.71
N PHE A 76 -12.72 9.32 2.94
CA PHE A 76 -14.11 9.08 3.30
C PHE A 76 -14.75 10.38 3.78
N GLU A 77 -15.93 10.70 3.26
CA GLU A 77 -16.63 11.95 3.55
C GLU A 77 -18.14 11.70 3.65
N GLY A 78 -18.75 12.23 4.72
CA GLY A 78 -20.19 12.13 4.96
C GLY A 78 -20.65 10.82 5.58
N ASP A 79 -21.92 10.48 5.38
CA ASP A 79 -22.63 9.46 6.14
C ASP A 79 -22.92 8.23 5.29
N LEU A 80 -22.51 7.04 5.74
CA LEU A 80 -22.98 5.78 5.16
C LEU A 80 -24.26 5.32 5.85
N GLY A 81 -25.25 4.91 5.06
CA GLY A 81 -26.51 4.37 5.56
C GLY A 81 -26.34 3.06 6.34
N ALA A 82 -27.32 2.72 7.16
CA ALA A 82 -27.29 1.51 7.98
C ALA A 82 -27.11 0.22 7.16
N GLY A 83 -26.30 -0.71 7.67
CA GLY A 83 -25.99 -1.97 7.00
C GLY A 83 -25.08 -1.85 5.77
N SER A 84 -24.28 -0.78 5.71
CA SER A 84 -23.26 -0.57 4.67
C SER A 84 -22.00 -1.40 4.96
N GLN A 85 -21.23 -1.68 3.92
CA GLN A 85 -19.97 -2.39 4.04
C GLN A 85 -18.94 -1.74 3.14
N VAL A 86 -17.77 -1.44 3.68
CA VAL A 86 -16.63 -0.99 2.89
C VAL A 86 -15.46 -1.91 3.18
N LEU A 87 -14.85 -2.44 2.13
CA LEU A 87 -13.69 -3.31 2.20
C LEU A 87 -12.56 -2.69 1.39
N LEU A 88 -11.40 -2.52 2.02
CA LEU A 88 -10.12 -2.28 1.36
C LEU A 88 -9.22 -3.47 1.68
N ALA A 89 -8.87 -4.27 0.67
CA ALA A 89 -8.09 -5.48 0.90
C ALA A 89 -6.95 -5.71 -0.10
N GLY A 90 -5.81 -6.20 0.39
CA GLY A 90 -4.65 -6.55 -0.45
C GLY A 90 -4.13 -5.41 -1.32
N SER A 91 -4.36 -4.17 -0.92
CA SER A 91 -4.07 -2.96 -1.70
C SER A 91 -2.81 -2.25 -1.19
N ALA A 92 -2.21 -1.42 -2.03
CA ALA A 92 -1.05 -0.61 -1.68
C ALA A 92 -1.39 0.89 -1.79
N ILE A 93 -1.12 1.64 -0.73
CA ILE A 93 -1.27 3.11 -0.70
C ILE A 93 0.07 3.71 -0.31
N LEU A 94 0.67 4.45 -1.23
CA LEU A 94 1.91 5.21 -1.08
C LEU A 94 1.54 6.69 -1.15
N ALA A 95 1.00 7.23 -0.06
CA ALA A 95 0.53 8.60 -0.04
C ALA A 95 1.71 9.58 -0.09
N THR A 96 1.63 10.58 -0.96
CA THR A 96 2.53 11.76 -0.91
C THR A 96 2.07 12.79 0.10
N ALA A 97 0.79 12.75 0.48
CA ALA A 97 0.20 13.60 1.51
C ALA A 97 0.68 13.23 2.92
N ASP A 98 0.34 14.10 3.87
CA ASP A 98 0.56 13.84 5.30
C ASP A 98 -0.19 12.60 5.79
N HIS A 99 -1.26 12.21 5.09
CA HIS A 99 -2.09 11.07 5.45
C HIS A 99 -2.37 10.11 4.28
N ALA A 100 -2.60 8.83 4.56
CA ALA A 100 -2.99 7.83 3.55
C ALA A 100 -4.50 7.59 3.48
N ILE A 101 -5.16 7.47 4.63
CA ILE A 101 -6.62 7.36 4.73
C ILE A 101 -7.14 8.52 5.57
N TYR A 102 -8.05 9.30 4.99
CA TYR A 102 -8.61 10.50 5.60
C TYR A 102 -10.10 10.35 5.89
N PHE A 103 -10.48 10.60 7.14
CA PHE A 103 -11.88 10.65 7.56
C PHE A 103 -12.32 12.10 7.73
N GLN A 104 -13.06 12.62 6.76
CA GLN A 104 -13.56 13.99 6.77
C GLN A 104 -15.04 14.02 7.16
N GLY A 105 -15.32 14.15 8.45
CA GLY A 105 -16.71 14.13 8.95
C GLY A 105 -17.43 12.85 8.50
N PHE A 106 -16.77 11.70 8.72
CA PHE A 106 -17.24 10.40 8.25
C PHE A 106 -18.00 9.66 9.35
N TYR A 107 -19.17 9.13 9.03
CA TYR A 107 -19.99 8.35 9.95
C TYR A 107 -20.46 7.04 9.31
N LEU A 108 -20.37 5.96 10.07
CA LEU A 108 -20.88 4.65 9.69
C LEU A 108 -22.26 4.45 10.34
N GLY A 109 -23.30 4.24 9.53
CA GLY A 109 -24.61 3.88 10.04
C GLY A 109 -24.58 2.57 10.84
N VAL A 110 -25.56 2.37 11.71
CA VAL A 110 -25.70 1.16 12.55
C VAL A 110 -25.61 -0.13 11.70
N ASN A 111 -24.99 -1.16 12.26
CA ASN A 111 -24.71 -2.45 11.59
C ASN A 111 -23.84 -2.33 10.32
N SER A 112 -23.08 -1.25 10.17
CA SER A 112 -22.13 -1.08 9.06
C SER A 112 -20.71 -1.41 9.47
N THR A 113 -19.87 -1.79 8.51
CA THR A 113 -18.47 -2.15 8.78
C THR A 113 -17.54 -1.56 7.73
N LEU A 114 -16.44 -0.94 8.16
CA LEU A 114 -15.29 -0.62 7.34
C LEU A 114 -14.14 -1.60 7.69
N LEU A 115 -13.65 -2.32 6.69
CA LEU A 115 -12.62 -3.34 6.83
C LEU A 115 -11.37 -2.95 6.04
N LEU A 116 -10.23 -2.88 6.72
CA LEU A 116 -8.91 -2.71 6.11
C LEU A 116 -8.11 -3.99 6.35
N LEU A 117 -7.95 -4.82 5.31
CA LEU A 117 -7.38 -6.15 5.42
C LEU A 117 -6.12 -6.34 4.56
N ASP A 118 -5.02 -6.77 5.16
CA ASP A 118 -3.80 -7.18 4.44
C ASP A 118 -3.24 -6.13 3.44
N ASN A 119 -3.35 -4.84 3.79
CA ASN A 119 -2.88 -3.74 2.95
C ASN A 119 -1.45 -3.31 3.28
N GLN A 120 -0.79 -2.69 2.32
CA GLN A 120 0.50 -1.99 2.48
C GLN A 120 0.24 -0.49 2.42
N ILE A 121 0.21 0.18 3.58
CA ILE A 121 -0.18 1.59 3.66
C ILE A 121 0.96 2.41 4.25
N GLU A 122 1.42 3.37 3.45
CA GLU A 122 2.50 4.28 3.81
C GLU A 122 2.07 5.74 3.63
N ALA A 123 2.33 6.55 4.65
CA ALA A 123 2.06 7.99 4.66
C ALA A 123 3.25 8.77 5.22
N SER A 124 3.24 10.11 5.05
CA SER A 124 4.27 10.94 5.69
C SER A 124 4.12 10.92 7.21
N THR A 125 2.93 11.27 7.72
CA THR A 125 2.68 11.51 9.15
C THR A 125 1.64 10.56 9.71
N TYR A 126 0.46 10.46 9.09
CA TYR A 126 -0.70 9.73 9.62
C TYR A 126 -1.12 8.62 8.66
N VAL A 127 -1.10 7.36 9.08
CA VAL A 127 -1.59 6.30 8.17
C VAL A 127 -3.13 6.39 8.05
N LEU A 128 -3.84 6.37 9.17
CA LEU A 128 -5.26 6.74 9.28
C LEU A 128 -5.37 8.07 10.04
N TYR A 129 -6.10 9.04 9.48
CA TYR A 129 -6.24 10.38 10.04
C TYR A 129 -7.71 10.79 10.18
N SER A 130 -8.17 11.01 11.42
CA SER A 130 -9.48 11.57 11.72
C SER A 130 -9.40 12.81 12.63
N PRO A 131 -9.23 14.02 12.07
CA PRO A 131 -9.11 15.25 12.85
C PRO A 131 -10.40 15.69 13.53
N MET A 132 -11.55 15.15 13.14
CA MET A 132 -12.85 15.48 13.73
C MET A 132 -13.33 14.39 14.71
N GLY A 133 -12.48 13.40 15.00
CA GLY A 133 -12.79 12.24 15.82
C GLY A 133 -13.44 11.10 15.04
N LEU A 134 -13.54 9.93 15.68
CA LEU A 134 -14.18 8.73 15.15
C LEU A 134 -15.32 8.33 16.09
N ALA A 135 -16.54 8.32 15.55
CA ALA A 135 -17.73 7.86 16.25
C ALA A 135 -18.23 6.54 15.63
N LEU A 136 -18.31 5.50 16.46
CA LEU A 136 -18.75 4.16 16.07
C LEU A 136 -19.95 3.77 16.93
N ASP A 137 -21.16 4.01 16.41
CA ASP A 137 -22.43 3.77 17.11
C ASP A 137 -23.13 2.55 16.51
N GLY A 138 -22.92 1.39 17.14
CA GLY A 138 -23.38 0.10 16.58
C GLY A 138 -22.73 -0.25 15.23
N SER A 139 -21.62 0.38 14.88
CA SER A 139 -20.85 0.17 13.65
C SER A 139 -19.42 -0.28 13.95
N GLY A 140 -18.77 -0.91 12.96
CA GLY A 140 -17.44 -1.49 13.10
C GLY A 140 -16.38 -0.85 12.20
N LEU A 141 -15.16 -0.69 12.72
CA LEU A 141 -13.95 -0.45 11.93
C LEU A 141 -12.88 -1.48 12.34
N ILE A 142 -12.52 -2.34 11.40
CA ILE A 142 -11.56 -3.43 11.60
C ILE A 142 -10.33 -3.16 10.75
N VAL A 143 -9.15 -3.12 11.37
CA VAL A 143 -7.85 -2.94 10.73
C VAL A 143 -7.02 -4.17 11.04
N LYS A 144 -6.95 -5.13 10.11
CA LYS A 144 -6.33 -6.43 10.35
C LYS A 144 -5.29 -6.83 9.30
N GLY A 145 -4.16 -7.38 9.72
CA GLY A 145 -3.15 -7.94 8.80
C GLY A 145 -2.35 -6.91 7.99
N ASN A 146 -2.52 -5.62 8.24
CA ASN A 146 -1.90 -4.57 7.44
C ASN A 146 -0.45 -4.30 7.84
N THR A 147 0.31 -3.74 6.90
CA THR A 147 1.55 -3.03 7.19
C THR A 147 1.27 -1.53 7.15
N LEU A 148 1.41 -0.87 8.30
CA LEU A 148 1.12 0.56 8.49
C LEU A 148 2.43 1.32 8.77
N ARG A 149 2.83 2.23 7.89
CA ARG A 149 4.09 2.96 8.03
C ARG A 149 3.93 4.47 7.90
N ALA A 150 4.31 5.19 8.95
CA ALA A 150 4.55 6.63 8.90
C ALA A 150 6.06 6.88 8.64
N ARG A 151 6.39 7.64 7.58
CA ARG A 151 7.78 7.90 7.18
C ARG A 151 8.50 8.86 8.13
N ASP A 152 7.86 9.97 8.47
CA ASP A 152 8.47 11.01 9.30
C ASP A 152 8.31 10.67 10.79
N LYS A 153 9.06 9.67 11.25
CA LYS A 153 9.10 9.31 12.68
C LYS A 153 9.68 10.40 13.57
N GLY A 154 10.29 11.45 13.01
CA GLY A 154 10.80 12.61 13.75
C GLY A 154 9.70 13.59 14.14
N ALA A 155 8.57 13.59 13.41
CA ALA A 155 7.40 14.34 13.79
C ALA A 155 6.71 13.67 14.99
N SER A 156 6.54 14.42 16.08
CA SER A 156 5.89 13.93 17.31
C SER A 156 4.47 13.41 17.08
N ALA A 157 3.78 13.86 16.03
CA ALA A 157 2.43 13.44 15.71
C ALA A 157 2.36 12.18 14.81
N ALA A 158 3.50 11.69 14.31
CA ALA A 158 3.52 10.60 13.33
C ALA A 158 2.93 9.31 13.92
N SER A 159 1.82 8.86 13.34
CA SER A 159 0.99 7.80 13.92
C SER A 159 0.39 6.86 12.90
N ALA A 160 0.15 5.61 13.31
CA ALA A 160 -0.58 4.66 12.48
C ALA A 160 -2.07 5.00 12.44
N VAL A 161 -2.62 5.38 13.59
CA VAL A 161 -3.99 5.88 13.70
C VAL A 161 -3.97 7.13 14.55
N TYR A 162 -4.44 8.23 13.98
CA TYR A 162 -4.76 9.45 14.71
C TYR A 162 -6.26 9.67 14.70
N ALA A 163 -6.84 9.89 15.87
CA ALA A 163 -8.14 10.50 15.99
C ALA A 163 -8.08 11.62 17.01
N ASP A 164 -8.76 12.72 16.73
CA ASP A 164 -8.92 13.78 17.74
C ASP A 164 -9.63 13.21 18.96
N SER A 165 -10.81 12.61 18.77
CA SER A 165 -11.54 11.86 19.80
C SER A 165 -12.00 10.49 19.30
N PHE A 166 -12.30 9.58 20.22
CA PHE A 166 -12.98 8.31 19.96
C PHE A 166 -14.26 8.22 20.79
N ASP A 167 -15.40 7.95 20.14
CA ASP A 167 -16.68 7.61 20.80
C ASP A 167 -17.18 6.27 20.25
N VAL A 168 -17.02 5.20 21.03
CA VAL A 168 -17.40 3.84 20.63
C VAL A 168 -18.53 3.36 21.53
N LYS A 169 -19.72 3.15 20.95
CA LYS A 169 -20.92 2.86 21.75
C LYS A 169 -21.91 1.91 21.09
N ASN A 170 -22.85 1.43 21.90
CA ASN A 170 -23.99 0.61 21.49
C ASN A 170 -23.57 -0.64 20.68
N GLY A 171 -22.54 -1.36 21.15
CA GLY A 171 -21.99 -2.52 20.43
C GLY A 171 -21.04 -2.17 19.28
N GLY A 172 -20.78 -0.89 19.02
CA GLY A 172 -19.77 -0.45 18.07
C GLY A 172 -18.37 -0.91 18.45
N HIS A 173 -17.50 -1.07 17.47
CA HIS A 173 -16.15 -1.61 17.71
C HIS A 173 -15.08 -1.02 16.80
N PHE A 174 -13.92 -0.70 17.39
CA PHE A 174 -12.68 -0.41 16.69
C PHE A 174 -11.66 -1.49 17.04
N ASP A 175 -11.26 -2.31 16.08
CA ASP A 175 -10.33 -3.42 16.28
C ASP A 175 -9.11 -3.28 15.39
N VAL A 176 -7.92 -3.30 16.00
CA VAL A 176 -6.63 -3.24 15.33
C VAL A 176 -5.88 -4.52 15.67
N GLU A 177 -5.87 -5.48 14.75
CA GLU A 177 -5.42 -6.84 15.02
C GLU A 177 -4.32 -7.30 14.05
N ASN A 178 -3.28 -7.97 14.54
CA ASN A 178 -2.29 -8.64 13.69
C ASN A 178 -1.64 -7.71 12.64
N ASN A 179 -1.37 -6.46 12.99
CA ASN A 179 -0.74 -5.50 12.07
C ASN A 179 0.77 -5.38 12.34
N THR A 180 1.54 -5.12 11.29
CA THR A 180 2.92 -4.63 11.41
C THR A 180 2.91 -3.11 11.34
N ILE A 181 3.29 -2.44 12.42
CA ILE A 181 3.17 -0.99 12.56
C ILE A 181 4.54 -0.36 12.76
N SER A 182 4.84 0.68 11.99
CA SER A 182 6.08 1.44 12.07
C SER A 182 5.77 2.94 12.06
N ALA A 183 5.65 3.54 13.24
CA ALA A 183 5.33 4.95 13.45
C ALA A 183 5.93 5.45 14.78
N ALA A 184 5.85 6.75 15.08
CA ALA A 184 6.21 7.24 16.42
C ALA A 184 5.15 6.82 17.45
N ARG A 185 3.87 6.89 17.07
CA ARG A 185 2.72 6.44 17.87
C ARG A 185 1.93 5.37 17.12
N GLY A 186 1.45 4.32 17.80
CA GLY A 186 0.56 3.34 17.18
C GLY A 186 -0.83 3.96 17.00
N ILE A 187 -1.59 4.01 18.09
CA ILE A 187 -2.85 4.73 18.20
C ILE A 187 -2.61 6.00 19.00
N TYR A 188 -3.01 7.13 18.44
CA TYR A 188 -2.92 8.44 19.08
C TYR A 188 -4.31 9.06 19.17
N VAL A 189 -4.77 9.25 20.42
CA VAL A 189 -6.01 9.97 20.75
C VAL A 189 -5.67 11.27 21.45
N TYR A 190 -6.18 12.39 20.94
CA TYR A 190 -5.77 13.73 21.41
C TYR A 190 -6.71 14.35 22.45
N SER A 191 -8.01 14.43 22.20
CA SER A 191 -8.97 15.20 23.01
C SER A 191 -9.94 14.35 23.86
N GLY A 192 -10.03 13.04 23.63
CA GLY A 192 -10.73 12.14 24.55
C GLY A 192 -11.12 10.78 23.98
N LEU A 193 -11.27 9.81 24.87
CA LEU A 193 -11.69 8.44 24.56
C LEU A 193 -12.91 8.06 25.40
N THR A 194 -14.04 7.81 24.77
CA THR A 194 -15.25 7.27 25.40
C THR A 194 -15.61 5.91 24.82
N VAL A 195 -15.77 4.90 25.67
CA VAL A 195 -16.31 3.59 25.28
C VAL A 195 -17.50 3.25 26.17
N SER A 196 -18.70 3.15 25.59
CA SER A 196 -19.93 2.98 26.38
C SER A 196 -20.88 1.94 25.82
N SER A 197 -21.88 1.50 26.59
CA SER A 197 -22.98 0.66 26.10
C SER A 197 -22.51 -0.56 25.29
N ALA A 198 -21.64 -1.38 25.89
CA ALA A 198 -21.00 -2.53 25.24
C ALA A 198 -20.17 -2.18 23.96
N GLY A 199 -19.60 -0.98 23.88
CA GLY A 199 -18.58 -0.65 22.88
C GLY A 199 -17.26 -1.40 23.12
N LEU A 200 -16.43 -1.50 22.09
CA LEU A 200 -15.11 -2.14 22.18
C LEU A 200 -14.03 -1.37 21.41
N LEU A 201 -12.96 -0.97 22.07
CA LEU A 201 -11.70 -0.55 21.44
C LEU A 201 -10.64 -1.60 21.74
N ARG A 202 -10.10 -2.26 20.72
CA ARG A 202 -9.11 -3.32 20.86
C ARG A 202 -7.88 -3.09 19.97
N VAL A 203 -6.70 -3.28 20.54
CA VAL A 203 -5.41 -3.33 19.84
C VAL A 203 -4.72 -4.63 20.24
N ALA A 204 -4.61 -5.58 19.31
CA ALA A 204 -4.14 -6.91 19.62
C ALA A 204 -3.18 -7.50 18.59
N ASP A 205 -2.31 -8.40 19.05
CA ASP A 205 -1.40 -9.19 18.20
C ASP A 205 -0.54 -8.36 17.23
N CYS A 206 -0.33 -7.07 17.51
CA CYS A 206 0.40 -6.19 16.60
C CYS A 206 1.91 -6.22 16.89
N ALA A 207 2.71 -6.17 15.82
CA ALA A 207 4.14 -5.92 15.87
C ALA A 207 4.40 -4.43 15.66
N PHE A 208 4.71 -3.69 16.73
CA PHE A 208 4.92 -2.24 16.69
C PHE A 208 6.39 -1.86 16.86
N VAL A 209 6.89 -1.03 15.94
CA VAL A 209 8.25 -0.47 16.00
C VAL A 209 8.17 1.05 16.04
N GLY A 210 8.45 1.58 17.23
CA GLY A 210 8.50 3.00 17.53
C GLY A 210 9.67 3.76 16.91
N ASN A 211 9.89 4.97 17.41
CA ASN A 211 11.11 5.75 17.21
C ASN A 211 12.01 5.65 18.44
N ALA A 212 13.14 4.96 18.31
CA ALA A 212 14.10 4.77 19.41
C ALA A 212 14.61 6.10 20.00
N GLY A 213 14.77 7.13 19.16
CA GLY A 213 15.25 8.45 19.56
C GLY A 213 14.20 9.34 20.23
N ASP A 214 12.94 8.93 20.23
CA ASP A 214 11.83 9.66 20.85
C ASP A 214 11.44 8.99 22.17
N SER A 215 11.36 9.77 23.25
CA SER A 215 10.88 9.30 24.55
C SER A 215 9.36 9.12 24.57
N ASP A 216 8.62 9.85 23.74
CA ASP A 216 7.16 9.80 23.69
C ASP A 216 6.63 8.71 22.75
N SER A 217 7.52 7.95 22.11
CA SER A 217 7.12 6.87 21.22
C SER A 217 6.41 5.75 22.00
N SER A 218 5.21 5.41 21.56
CA SER A 218 4.33 4.45 22.25
C SER A 218 3.34 3.76 21.32
N LEU A 219 2.94 2.53 21.64
CA LEU A 219 1.87 1.85 20.92
C LEU A 219 0.54 2.57 21.13
N PHE A 220 0.24 2.95 22.37
CA PHE A 220 -1.01 3.60 22.73
C PHE A 220 -0.72 4.93 23.44
N TYR A 221 -0.99 6.03 22.75
CA TYR A 221 -0.77 7.39 23.24
C TYR A 221 -2.12 8.08 23.46
N LEU A 222 -2.46 8.37 24.71
CA LEU A 222 -3.68 9.07 25.07
C LEU A 222 -3.29 10.38 25.74
N PHE A 223 -3.77 11.49 25.20
CA PHE A 223 -3.42 12.81 25.73
C PHE A 223 -4.45 13.33 26.76
N ASP A 224 -5.73 12.95 26.61
CA ASP A 224 -6.85 13.50 27.38
C ASP A 224 -7.76 12.40 27.96
N ASP A 225 -8.94 12.80 28.47
CA ASP A 225 -9.86 12.06 29.33
C ASP A 225 -10.28 10.69 28.76
N ILE A 226 -10.23 9.65 29.60
CA ILE A 226 -10.65 8.28 29.25
C ILE A 226 -11.86 7.88 30.11
N VAL A 227 -13.00 7.69 29.46
CA VAL A 227 -14.27 7.34 30.12
C VAL A 227 -14.80 6.04 29.55
N LEU A 228 -15.00 5.04 30.41
CA LEU A 228 -15.64 3.79 30.05
C LEU A 228 -16.83 3.52 30.96
N GLN A 229 -17.96 3.13 30.35
CA GLN A 229 -19.17 2.87 31.11
C GLN A 229 -20.10 1.84 30.46
N GLY A 230 -21.04 1.29 31.23
CA GLY A 230 -22.14 0.49 30.68
C GLY A 230 -21.70 -0.70 29.82
N GLY A 231 -20.65 -1.42 30.23
CA GLY A 231 -20.12 -2.57 29.49
C GLY A 231 -19.06 -2.24 28.44
N GLY A 232 -18.67 -0.97 28.30
CA GLY A 232 -17.61 -0.58 27.36
C GLY A 232 -16.26 -1.19 27.73
N GLN A 233 -15.48 -1.63 26.74
CA GLN A 233 -14.14 -2.16 26.97
C GLN A 233 -13.04 -1.52 26.12
N LEU A 234 -11.88 -1.33 26.75
CA LEU A 234 -10.62 -0.99 26.11
C LEU A 234 -9.63 -2.13 26.36
N ARG A 235 -9.07 -2.70 25.30
CA ARG A 235 -8.18 -3.87 25.39
C ARG A 235 -6.92 -3.63 24.57
N VAL A 236 -5.76 -3.69 25.22
CA VAL A 236 -4.45 -3.67 24.57
C VAL A 236 -3.75 -4.95 24.97
N GLU A 237 -3.72 -5.93 24.07
CA GLU A 237 -3.32 -7.29 24.43
C GLU A 237 -2.43 -7.98 23.41
N ASP A 238 -1.55 -8.88 23.87
CA ASP A 238 -0.75 -9.76 23.00
C ASP A 238 0.15 -9.01 21.97
N ASN A 239 0.44 -7.73 22.19
CA ASN A 239 1.25 -6.93 21.27
C ASN A 239 2.75 -7.10 21.52
N ASN A 240 3.56 -7.03 20.46
CA ASN A 240 5.01 -7.00 20.52
C ASN A 240 5.53 -5.61 20.14
N VAL A 241 6.01 -4.86 21.13
CA VAL A 241 6.37 -3.44 21.04
C VAL A 241 7.88 -3.29 21.15
N ARG A 242 8.51 -2.63 20.18
CA ARG A 242 9.96 -2.35 20.16
C ARG A 242 10.23 -0.86 20.05
N ALA A 243 11.28 -0.40 20.75
CA ALA A 243 11.78 0.98 20.72
C ALA A 243 10.73 2.04 21.15
N ALA A 244 9.77 1.63 21.99
CA ALA A 244 8.66 2.44 22.46
C ALA A 244 8.06 1.83 23.74
N ALA A 245 7.24 2.61 24.44
CA ALA A 245 6.36 2.13 25.51
C ALA A 245 5.10 1.48 24.93
N VAL A 246 4.40 0.67 25.73
CA VAL A 246 3.06 0.16 25.38
C VAL A 246 2.01 1.26 25.58
N LEU A 247 2.06 1.95 26.72
CA LEU A 247 1.12 3.01 27.07
C LEU A 247 1.87 4.30 27.44
N ARG A 248 1.40 5.43 26.92
CA ARG A 248 1.90 6.76 27.27
C ARG A 248 0.76 7.71 27.58
N LEU A 249 0.88 8.38 28.73
CA LEU A 249 -0.02 9.43 29.22
C LEU A 249 0.82 10.66 29.60
N PRO A 250 0.81 11.74 28.79
CA PRO A 250 1.61 12.94 29.06
C PRO A 250 1.14 13.66 30.34
N GLY A 251 2.08 14.32 31.01
CA GLY A 251 2.04 14.65 32.44
C GLY A 251 1.09 15.75 32.94
N SER A 252 -0.06 15.92 32.32
CA SER A 252 -1.21 16.67 32.86
C SER A 252 -2.54 16.06 32.40
N GLY A 253 -2.49 14.85 31.84
CA GLY A 253 -3.64 14.16 31.28
C GLY A 253 -4.60 13.68 32.38
N PRO A 254 -5.90 13.87 32.23
CA PRO A 254 -6.92 13.34 33.13
C PRO A 254 -6.97 11.82 33.18
N GLY A 255 -7.62 11.30 34.23
CA GLY A 255 -7.57 9.89 34.60
C GLY A 255 -8.55 8.98 33.86
N PHE A 256 -8.43 7.68 34.11
CA PHE A 256 -9.44 6.68 33.73
C PHE A 256 -10.65 6.80 34.65
N ARG A 257 -11.85 6.89 34.06
CA ARG A 257 -13.14 6.83 34.77
C ARG A 257 -13.94 5.64 34.28
N LEU A 258 -14.17 4.68 35.16
CA LEU A 258 -14.71 3.36 34.85
C LEU A 258 -15.96 3.10 35.69
N SER A 259 -17.10 2.82 35.07
CA SER A 259 -18.33 2.56 35.81
C SER A 259 -19.27 1.54 35.15
N GLY A 260 -20.11 0.89 35.96
CA GLY A 260 -21.11 -0.05 35.47
C GLY A 260 -20.57 -1.45 35.19
N SER A 261 -21.50 -2.39 34.98
CA SER A 261 -21.20 -3.82 34.82
C SER A 261 -20.65 -4.17 33.45
N GLY A 262 -19.65 -5.06 33.44
CA GLY A 262 -18.94 -5.51 32.23
C GLY A 262 -17.97 -4.48 31.63
N THR A 263 -17.81 -3.33 32.28
CA THR A 263 -16.90 -2.26 31.87
C THR A 263 -15.48 -2.60 32.29
N THR A 264 -14.56 -2.75 31.32
CA THR A 264 -13.21 -3.26 31.60
C THR A 264 -12.14 -2.55 30.77
N VAL A 265 -11.06 -2.12 31.41
CA VAL A 265 -9.79 -1.76 30.74
C VAL A 265 -8.80 -2.89 30.98
N ALA A 266 -8.20 -3.44 29.92
CA ALA A 266 -7.25 -4.55 30.00
C ALA A 266 -5.96 -4.24 29.24
N PHE A 267 -4.84 -4.26 29.95
CA PHE A 267 -3.49 -4.29 29.38
C PHE A 267 -2.83 -5.62 29.72
N ALA A 268 -2.86 -6.59 28.81
CA ALA A 268 -2.52 -7.97 29.12
C ALA A 268 -1.60 -8.61 28.07
N ARG A 269 -0.65 -9.44 28.50
CA ARG A 269 0.16 -10.28 27.58
C ARG A 269 0.97 -9.51 26.52
N ASN A 270 1.19 -8.21 26.73
CA ASN A 270 2.03 -7.41 25.83
C ASN A 270 3.51 -7.63 26.15
N ARG A 271 4.35 -7.65 25.13
CA ARG A 271 5.80 -7.68 25.27
C ARG A 271 6.39 -6.36 24.80
N GLN A 272 7.02 -5.64 25.71
CA GLN A 272 7.90 -4.53 25.41
C GLN A 272 9.32 -5.12 25.25
N ALA A 273 9.85 -5.17 24.04
CA ALA A 273 11.08 -5.92 23.73
C ALA A 273 12.39 -5.18 24.07
N ASP A 274 12.33 -3.87 24.35
CA ASP A 274 13.51 -3.04 24.61
C ASP A 274 13.51 -2.59 26.07
N ALA A 275 14.19 -3.34 26.94
CA ALA A 275 14.24 -3.11 28.38
C ALA A 275 14.73 -1.69 28.78
N SER A 276 15.32 -0.92 27.85
CA SER A 276 15.69 0.48 28.11
C SER A 276 14.51 1.46 28.09
N LYS A 277 13.38 1.06 27.48
CA LYS A 277 12.15 1.83 27.45
C LYS A 277 11.18 1.29 28.51
N PRO A 278 10.39 2.15 29.17
CA PRO A 278 9.41 1.70 30.14
C PRO A 278 8.27 0.92 29.47
N PHE A 279 7.64 0.01 30.20
CA PHE A 279 6.40 -0.63 29.74
C PHE A 279 5.29 0.40 29.54
N ALA A 280 5.09 1.27 30.54
CA ALA A 280 4.12 2.34 30.51
C ALA A 280 4.71 3.59 31.17
N GLU A 281 4.32 4.77 30.69
CA GLU A 281 4.80 6.05 31.23
C GLU A 281 3.63 7.02 31.43
N ALA A 282 3.37 7.31 32.71
CA ALA A 282 2.36 8.28 33.14
C ALA A 282 2.98 9.12 34.28
N ALA A 283 2.94 10.46 34.17
CA ALA A 283 3.52 11.31 35.23
C ALA A 283 2.65 11.34 36.50
N SER A 284 1.33 11.22 36.33
CA SER A 284 0.34 11.07 37.41
C SER A 284 -0.91 10.46 36.80
N LEU A 285 -1.22 9.21 37.12
CA LEU A 285 -2.41 8.54 36.62
C LEU A 285 -3.55 8.63 37.65
N GLY A 286 -4.57 9.42 37.35
CA GLY A 286 -5.85 9.32 38.05
C GLY A 286 -6.58 8.06 37.60
N VAL A 287 -7.09 7.26 38.53
CA VAL A 287 -7.98 6.14 38.20
C VAL A 287 -9.17 6.18 39.17
N ASP A 288 -10.36 6.27 38.62
CA ASP A 288 -11.63 6.18 39.34
C ASP A 288 -12.40 4.96 38.80
N VAL A 289 -12.43 3.88 39.58
CA VAL A 289 -13.14 2.64 39.24
C VAL A 289 -14.32 2.44 40.18
N SER A 290 -15.52 2.66 39.66
CA SER A 290 -16.76 2.32 40.35
C SER A 290 -17.13 0.86 40.13
N SER A 291 -17.16 0.09 41.22
CA SER A 291 -17.61 -1.31 41.20
C SER A 291 -18.99 -1.43 40.51
N PRO A 292 -19.19 -2.42 39.62
CA PRO A 292 -18.33 -3.58 39.35
C PRO A 292 -17.38 -3.43 38.16
N ALA A 293 -17.09 -2.21 37.68
CA ALA A 293 -16.10 -2.00 36.61
C ALA A 293 -14.69 -2.44 37.06
N GLN A 294 -13.81 -2.73 36.10
CA GLN A 294 -12.47 -3.25 36.37
C GLN A 294 -11.41 -2.56 35.49
N PHE A 295 -10.24 -2.29 36.08
CA PHE A 295 -9.00 -2.01 35.34
C PHE A 295 -8.03 -3.14 35.68
N VAL A 296 -7.69 -3.98 34.70
CA VAL A 296 -6.75 -5.08 34.86
C VAL A 296 -5.46 -4.85 34.06
N VAL A 297 -4.32 -5.13 34.68
CA VAL A 297 -3.01 -5.15 34.03
C VAL A 297 -2.25 -6.40 34.45
N GLY A 298 -1.70 -7.15 33.52
CA GLY A 298 -1.01 -8.38 33.92
C GLY A 298 -0.44 -9.24 32.80
N CYS A 299 0.46 -10.12 33.21
CA CYS A 299 1.28 -10.93 32.31
C CYS A 299 1.93 -10.13 31.16
N ASN A 300 2.30 -8.87 31.39
CA ASN A 300 3.08 -8.12 30.42
C ASN A 300 4.57 -8.36 30.66
N LEU A 301 5.36 -8.35 29.60
CA LEU A 301 6.80 -8.57 29.65
C LEU A 301 7.55 -7.29 29.29
N GLN A 302 8.64 -7.00 30.00
CA GLN A 302 9.65 -6.02 29.64
C GLN A 302 10.98 -6.75 29.42
N GLY A 303 11.43 -6.80 28.17
CA GLY A 303 12.40 -7.77 27.70
C GLY A 303 11.84 -9.19 27.80
N ASP A 304 12.42 -9.97 28.73
CA ASP A 304 12.05 -11.36 29.01
C ASP A 304 11.50 -11.56 30.44
N GLU A 305 11.38 -10.47 31.23
CA GLU A 305 10.87 -10.49 32.60
C GLU A 305 9.47 -9.90 32.67
N GLU A 306 8.67 -10.27 33.69
CA GLU A 306 7.39 -9.61 33.94
C GLU A 306 7.61 -8.11 34.20
N ALA A 307 6.82 -7.28 33.52
CA ALA A 307 6.91 -5.83 33.64
C ALA A 307 6.57 -5.37 35.07
N SER A 308 7.38 -4.46 35.62
CA SER A 308 7.02 -3.75 36.84
C SER A 308 6.01 -2.63 36.53
N TYR A 309 5.04 -2.50 37.43
CA TYR A 309 3.98 -1.48 37.36
C TYR A 309 4.15 -0.39 38.43
N ASP A 310 5.25 -0.43 39.18
CA ASP A 310 5.47 0.42 40.34
C ASP A 310 5.52 1.90 39.93
N GLY A 311 4.73 2.72 40.62
CA GLY A 311 4.66 4.16 40.36
C GLY A 311 3.89 4.57 39.10
N VAL A 312 3.35 3.62 38.31
CA VAL A 312 2.54 3.92 37.12
C VAL A 312 1.05 3.70 37.37
N PHE A 313 0.66 2.52 37.87
CA PHE A 313 -0.73 2.16 38.13
C PHE A 313 -1.03 2.20 39.64
N PRO A 314 -2.09 2.88 40.09
CA PRO A 314 -2.45 2.95 41.51
C PRO A 314 -3.12 1.65 42.01
N GLU A 315 -3.53 1.61 43.28
CA GLU A 315 -4.07 0.40 43.94
C GLU A 315 -5.43 -0.06 43.38
N GLU A 316 -6.18 0.86 42.79
CA GLU A 316 -7.47 0.59 42.13
C GLU A 316 -7.32 -0.32 40.90
N VAL A 317 -6.11 -0.43 40.34
CA VAL A 317 -5.81 -1.28 39.19
C VAL A 317 -5.43 -2.69 39.65
N VAL A 318 -6.20 -3.67 39.21
CA VAL A 318 -6.01 -5.08 39.53
C VAL A 318 -4.83 -5.64 38.74
N ARG A 319 -3.87 -6.24 39.44
CA ARG A 319 -2.65 -6.80 38.86
C ARG A 319 -2.70 -8.33 38.87
N PHE A 320 -2.20 -8.97 37.81
CA PHE A 320 -2.05 -10.43 37.75
C PHE A 320 -0.74 -10.87 37.04
N SER A 321 -0.19 -12.01 37.46
CA SER A 321 1.06 -12.57 36.92
C SER A 321 0.82 -13.52 35.76
N CYS A 322 1.84 -13.77 34.96
CA CYS A 322 1.80 -14.81 33.95
C CYS A 322 1.53 -16.19 34.55
N GLY A 323 0.82 -17.03 33.79
CA GLY A 323 0.37 -18.35 34.25
C GLY A 323 -0.85 -18.32 35.18
N THR A 324 -1.35 -17.15 35.57
CA THR A 324 -2.63 -17.01 36.27
C THR A 324 -3.73 -16.61 35.29
N CYS A 325 -4.94 -17.15 35.47
CA CYS A 325 -6.08 -16.74 34.68
C CYS A 325 -6.77 -15.54 35.30
N ASN A 326 -6.98 -14.50 34.50
CA ASN A 326 -7.85 -13.39 34.82
C ASN A 326 -8.95 -13.32 33.75
N GLY A 327 -10.19 -13.64 34.13
CA GLY A 327 -11.32 -13.71 33.19
C GLY A 327 -11.65 -12.37 32.52
N GLU A 328 -11.52 -11.26 33.25
CA GLU A 328 -11.72 -9.90 32.73
C GLU A 328 -10.69 -9.54 31.65
N ALA A 329 -9.45 -10.02 31.83
CA ALA A 329 -8.37 -9.85 30.88
C ALA A 329 -8.37 -10.88 29.74
N ALA A 330 -9.14 -11.98 29.83
CA ALA A 330 -9.22 -13.00 28.78
C ALA A 330 -10.46 -12.86 27.90
N CYS A 331 -11.57 -12.43 28.51
CA CYS A 331 -12.90 -12.52 27.93
C CYS A 331 -13.57 -11.14 27.82
N TYR A 332 -14.32 -10.95 26.73
CA TYR A 332 -15.19 -9.79 26.58
C TYR A 332 -16.48 -10.03 27.37
N MET A 333 -16.57 -9.41 28.55
CA MET A 333 -17.58 -9.71 29.57
C MET A 333 -19.05 -9.53 29.11
N PRO A 334 -19.41 -8.49 28.34
CA PRO A 334 -20.78 -8.39 27.84
C PRO A 334 -21.20 -9.62 26.99
N GLY A 335 -20.24 -10.24 26.30
CA GLY A 335 -20.45 -11.45 25.50
C GLY A 335 -20.18 -12.78 26.19
N THR A 336 -19.66 -12.77 27.41
CA THR A 336 -19.22 -13.98 28.11
C THR A 336 -20.33 -14.53 29.02
N GLU A 337 -20.61 -15.82 28.91
CA GLU A 337 -21.55 -16.57 29.74
C GLU A 337 -20.83 -17.23 30.93
N SER A 338 -19.64 -17.79 30.70
CA SER A 338 -18.84 -18.45 31.73
C SER A 338 -17.35 -18.31 31.47
N VAL A 339 -16.54 -18.33 32.52
CA VAL A 339 -15.07 -18.39 32.41
C VAL A 339 -14.57 -19.66 33.10
N ASP A 340 -13.82 -20.48 32.38
CA ASP A 340 -13.10 -21.61 32.97
C ASP A 340 -11.74 -21.10 33.49
N SER A 341 -11.61 -21.00 34.81
CA SER A 341 -10.40 -20.47 35.45
C SER A 341 -9.18 -21.38 35.31
N SER A 342 -9.36 -22.65 34.94
CA SER A 342 -8.26 -23.62 34.81
C SER A 342 -7.56 -23.53 33.46
N SER A 343 -8.34 -23.35 32.39
CA SER A 343 -7.86 -23.22 31.01
C SER A 343 -7.78 -21.76 30.53
N CYS A 344 -8.35 -20.84 31.30
CA CYS A 344 -8.60 -19.45 30.92
C CYS A 344 -9.41 -19.28 29.64
N SER A 345 -10.36 -20.19 29.41
CA SER A 345 -11.24 -20.14 28.25
C SER A 345 -12.57 -19.45 28.55
N CYS A 346 -13.09 -18.74 27.55
CA CYS A 346 -14.37 -18.05 27.61
C CYS A 346 -15.47 -18.90 26.97
N GLY A 347 -16.55 -19.14 27.71
CA GLY A 347 -17.81 -19.63 27.16
C GLY A 347 -18.66 -18.44 26.71
N CYS A 348 -18.99 -18.37 25.43
CA CYS A 348 -19.67 -17.22 24.83
C CYS A 348 -21.19 -17.38 24.83
N LYS A 349 -21.90 -16.27 25.06
CA LYS A 349 -23.34 -16.17 24.84
C LYS A 349 -23.66 -16.37 23.36
N ALA A 350 -24.90 -16.72 23.06
CA ALA A 350 -25.38 -16.80 21.68
C ALA A 350 -25.17 -15.46 20.94
N GLY A 351 -24.62 -15.53 19.71
CA GLY A 351 -24.33 -14.36 18.88
C GLY A 351 -23.01 -13.65 19.16
N TRP A 352 -22.14 -14.23 20.00
CA TRP A 352 -20.79 -13.73 20.28
C TRP A 352 -19.73 -14.69 19.74
N HIS A 353 -18.57 -14.17 19.38
CA HIS A 353 -17.67 -14.87 18.46
C HIS A 353 -16.23 -15.00 18.98
N GLY A 354 -15.55 -16.06 18.55
CA GLY A 354 -14.13 -16.30 18.82
C GLY A 354 -13.83 -16.72 20.27
N ALA A 355 -12.54 -16.93 20.56
CA ALA A 355 -12.07 -17.39 21.86
C ALA A 355 -12.30 -16.38 23.00
N SER A 356 -12.45 -15.09 22.67
CA SER A 356 -12.66 -14.00 23.64
C SER A 356 -14.10 -13.47 23.66
N CYS A 357 -15.04 -14.08 22.94
CA CYS A 357 -16.45 -13.68 22.89
C CYS A 357 -16.69 -12.23 22.42
N LEU A 358 -16.06 -11.84 21.31
CA LEU A 358 -16.13 -10.50 20.71
C LEU A 358 -17.49 -10.24 20.04
N PRO A 359 -17.92 -8.95 19.92
CA PRO A 359 -19.21 -8.57 19.32
C PRO A 359 -19.28 -8.72 17.80
N PHE A 360 -18.20 -9.17 17.17
CA PHE A 360 -18.08 -9.33 15.72
C PHE A 360 -17.41 -10.65 15.39
N GLU A 361 -17.79 -11.24 14.26
CA GLU A 361 -16.97 -12.26 13.63
C GLU A 361 -15.69 -11.59 13.16
N VAL A 362 -14.56 -11.95 13.78
CA VAL A 362 -13.25 -11.63 13.26
C VAL A 362 -13.19 -12.29 11.87
N PRO A 363 -13.15 -11.53 10.77
CA PRO A 363 -13.10 -12.13 9.46
C PRO A 363 -11.77 -12.89 9.37
N ASP A 364 -11.82 -14.22 9.27
CA ASP A 364 -10.75 -15.03 8.69
C ASP A 364 -10.79 -14.87 7.18
N VAL A 365 -10.75 -13.61 6.75
CA VAL A 365 -10.39 -13.30 5.39
C VAL A 365 -8.87 -13.32 5.44
N ALA A 366 -8.29 -14.51 5.24
CA ALA A 366 -7.08 -14.54 4.45
C ALA A 366 -7.40 -13.67 3.23
N ALA A 367 -6.62 -12.61 2.95
CA ALA A 367 -6.75 -11.87 1.69
C ALA A 367 -7.21 -12.86 0.63
N PRO A 368 -8.41 -12.68 0.02
CA PRO A 368 -8.95 -13.66 -0.91
C PRO A 368 -7.78 -14.04 -1.79
N PRO A 369 -7.41 -15.35 -1.85
CA PRO A 369 -6.19 -15.75 -2.54
C PRO A 369 -6.23 -15.02 -3.86
N LEU A 370 -5.26 -14.12 -4.09
CA LEU A 370 -5.23 -13.19 -5.23
C LEU A 370 -5.94 -13.90 -6.38
N PRO A 371 -7.18 -13.52 -6.74
CA PRO A 371 -8.12 -14.38 -7.45
C PRO A 371 -7.32 -15.03 -8.55
N GLU A 372 -7.09 -16.35 -8.44
CA GLU A 372 -5.95 -17.04 -9.05
C GLU A 372 -5.38 -16.16 -10.15
N ARG A 373 -4.38 -15.32 -9.79
CA ARG A 373 -3.50 -14.81 -10.84
C ARG A 373 -3.15 -16.09 -11.54
N ALA A 374 -3.55 -16.25 -12.80
CA ALA A 374 -3.14 -17.39 -13.60
C ALA A 374 -1.69 -17.64 -13.20
N VAL A 375 -1.48 -18.72 -12.44
CA VAL A 375 -0.15 -19.06 -11.99
C VAL A 375 0.44 -19.60 -13.27
N ASP A 376 1.06 -18.66 -13.98
CA ASP A 376 2.10 -18.74 -15.01
C ASP A 376 2.09 -17.40 -15.79
N GLY A 377 3.08 -16.51 -15.69
CA GLY A 377 4.31 -16.60 -14.92
C GLY A 377 5.02 -15.24 -14.80
N ASN A 378 5.70 -15.05 -13.67
CA ASN A 378 6.73 -14.02 -13.50
C ASN A 378 8.07 -14.42 -14.18
N THR A 379 8.00 -15.36 -15.13
CA THR A 379 9.08 -15.91 -15.96
C THR A 379 8.61 -16.27 -17.38
N SER A 380 7.32 -16.11 -17.70
CA SER A 380 6.83 -16.41 -19.04
C SER A 380 7.07 -15.21 -19.94
N CYS A 381 7.86 -15.43 -20.98
CA CYS A 381 7.98 -14.49 -22.07
C CYS A 381 6.61 -14.28 -22.73
N VAL A 382 6.35 -13.08 -23.25
CA VAL A 382 5.27 -12.91 -24.22
C VAL A 382 5.70 -13.65 -25.47
N GLU A 383 5.00 -14.72 -25.85
CA GLU A 383 5.42 -15.57 -26.98
C GLU A 383 4.47 -15.52 -28.17
N GLY A 384 4.99 -15.37 -29.39
CA GLY A 384 4.27 -15.65 -30.64
C GLY A 384 3.03 -14.79 -30.96
N GLN A 385 2.76 -13.74 -30.19
CA GLN A 385 1.60 -12.86 -30.38
C GLN A 385 1.88 -11.71 -31.36
N THR A 386 0.82 -11.12 -31.93
CA THR A 386 0.91 -9.87 -32.69
C THR A 386 0.28 -8.73 -31.89
N LEU A 387 1.06 -7.69 -31.59
CA LEU A 387 0.68 -6.57 -30.73
C LEU A 387 0.66 -5.25 -31.52
N THR A 388 -0.42 -4.49 -31.36
CA THR A 388 -0.59 -3.14 -31.96
C THR A 388 -0.47 -2.02 -30.91
N SER A 389 -0.58 -2.35 -29.63
CA SER A 389 -0.33 -1.50 -28.47
C SER A 389 -0.07 -2.40 -27.25
N LEU A 390 0.80 -1.98 -26.34
CA LEU A 390 1.10 -2.69 -25.11
C LEU A 390 1.43 -1.69 -23.99
N THR A 391 0.74 -1.80 -22.86
CA THR A 391 1.09 -1.08 -21.64
C THR A 391 2.12 -1.89 -20.86
N LEU A 392 3.28 -1.30 -20.57
CA LEU A 392 4.34 -1.94 -19.80
C LEU A 392 4.07 -1.79 -18.29
N ASP A 393 4.19 -2.90 -17.56
CA ASP A 393 4.23 -2.89 -16.09
C ASP A 393 5.66 -2.58 -15.64
N MET A 394 5.91 -1.32 -15.29
CA MET A 394 7.23 -0.81 -14.95
C MET A 394 7.76 -1.34 -13.60
N TRP A 395 6.93 -1.99 -12.80
CA TRP A 395 7.33 -2.61 -11.53
C TRP A 395 7.87 -4.03 -11.69
N LYS A 396 7.80 -4.62 -12.90
CA LYS A 396 8.43 -5.91 -13.18
C LYS A 396 9.95 -5.80 -13.26
N THR A 397 10.62 -6.72 -12.60
CA THR A 397 12.08 -6.88 -12.70
C THR A 397 12.49 -7.73 -13.90
N HIS A 398 11.58 -8.51 -14.48
CA HIS A 398 11.83 -9.34 -15.65
C HIS A 398 10.81 -9.08 -16.77
N HIS A 399 11.31 -8.71 -17.94
CA HIS A 399 10.54 -8.56 -19.17
C HIS A 399 11.14 -9.48 -20.24
N CYS A 400 10.32 -10.32 -20.86
CA CYS A 400 10.78 -11.21 -21.92
C CYS A 400 9.74 -11.27 -23.05
N TYR A 401 10.22 -11.24 -24.30
CA TYR A 401 9.41 -11.33 -25.50
C TYR A 401 10.07 -12.29 -26.48
N VAL A 402 9.38 -13.35 -26.90
CA VAL A 402 9.90 -14.40 -27.78
C VAL A 402 8.99 -14.55 -29.01
N GLY A 403 9.48 -14.29 -30.22
CA GLY A 403 8.68 -14.48 -31.44
C GLY A 403 7.49 -13.51 -31.60
N VAL A 404 7.47 -12.40 -30.86
CA VAL A 404 6.35 -11.43 -30.87
C VAL A 404 6.45 -10.50 -32.07
N THR A 405 5.32 -10.21 -32.72
CA THR A 405 5.21 -9.24 -33.82
C THR A 405 4.58 -7.94 -33.36
N PHE A 406 5.33 -6.85 -33.34
CA PHE A 406 4.85 -5.49 -33.06
C PHE A 406 4.52 -4.79 -34.37
N SER A 407 3.30 -4.24 -34.51
CA SER A 407 2.84 -3.65 -35.76
C SER A 407 2.16 -2.30 -35.58
N GLY A 408 2.64 -1.30 -36.34
CA GLY A 408 2.09 0.05 -36.38
C GLY A 408 2.78 1.00 -35.41
N ALA A 409 2.63 2.32 -35.68
CA ALA A 409 3.23 3.37 -34.87
C ALA A 409 2.70 3.43 -33.42
N GLY A 410 1.55 2.80 -33.12
CA GLY A 410 1.01 2.64 -31.76
C GLY A 410 1.73 1.56 -30.94
N ALA A 411 2.49 0.67 -31.58
CA ALA A 411 3.28 -0.38 -30.92
C ALA A 411 4.69 0.13 -30.57
N ALA A 412 4.75 1.23 -29.81
CA ALA A 412 5.99 1.82 -29.30
C ALA A 412 6.16 1.43 -27.83
N LEU A 413 7.11 0.54 -27.55
CA LEU A 413 7.43 0.09 -26.19
C LEU A 413 8.45 1.04 -25.60
N THR A 414 8.05 1.85 -24.62
CA THR A 414 8.94 2.81 -23.95
C THR A 414 9.21 2.40 -22.50
N PHE A 415 10.42 1.91 -22.24
CA PHE A 415 10.92 1.61 -20.91
C PHE A 415 11.51 2.87 -20.27
N LEU A 416 10.77 3.47 -19.34
CA LEU A 416 11.24 4.55 -18.47
C LEU A 416 12.04 3.97 -17.29
N LEU A 417 13.34 3.77 -17.48
CA LEU A 417 14.21 3.14 -16.47
C LEU A 417 14.14 3.78 -15.07
N PRO A 418 13.99 5.12 -14.91
CA PRO A 418 13.82 5.74 -13.59
C PRO A 418 12.56 5.32 -12.82
N GLN A 419 11.56 4.75 -13.49
CA GLN A 419 10.30 4.28 -12.88
C GLN A 419 10.33 2.79 -12.53
N MET A 420 11.44 2.10 -12.83
CA MET A 420 11.63 0.70 -12.48
C MET A 420 12.23 0.55 -11.07
N PRO A 421 12.03 -0.57 -10.37
CA PRO A 421 12.61 -0.82 -9.05
C PRO A 421 14.13 -1.11 -9.17
N LEU A 422 14.93 -0.11 -9.55
CA LEU A 422 16.37 -0.23 -9.84
C LEU A 422 17.24 -0.62 -8.61
N HIS A 423 16.63 -0.78 -7.42
CA HIS A 423 17.29 -1.42 -6.27
C HIS A 423 17.33 -2.96 -6.41
N LEU A 424 16.64 -3.52 -7.41
CA LEU A 424 16.64 -4.93 -7.77
C LEU A 424 17.29 -5.13 -9.16
N PRO A 425 17.83 -6.32 -9.48
CA PRO A 425 18.33 -6.63 -10.83
C PRO A 425 17.18 -6.62 -11.84
N ILE A 426 17.30 -5.78 -12.88
CA ILE A 426 16.31 -5.69 -13.96
C ILE A 426 16.82 -6.43 -15.20
N ASN A 427 15.99 -7.26 -15.82
CA ASN A 427 16.33 -8.04 -17.01
C ASN A 427 15.24 -7.91 -18.07
N ILE A 428 15.61 -7.39 -19.24
CA ILE A 428 14.71 -7.11 -20.37
C ILE A 428 15.24 -7.84 -21.60
N THR A 429 14.46 -8.76 -22.16
CA THR A 429 14.88 -9.62 -23.27
C THR A 429 13.86 -9.65 -24.42
N PHE A 430 14.37 -9.62 -25.65
CA PHE A 430 13.63 -9.79 -26.89
C PHE A 430 14.39 -10.82 -27.75
N SER A 431 13.71 -11.87 -28.19
CA SER A 431 14.29 -12.95 -28.98
C SER A 431 13.33 -13.36 -30.10
N GLY A 432 13.76 -13.40 -31.35
CA GLY A 432 12.87 -13.82 -32.45
C GLY A 432 11.76 -12.82 -32.81
N CYS A 433 11.76 -11.62 -32.23
CA CYS A 433 10.67 -10.65 -32.41
C CYS A 433 10.69 -9.95 -33.77
N THR A 434 9.54 -9.48 -34.23
CA THR A 434 9.37 -8.72 -35.48
C THR A 434 8.75 -7.35 -35.20
N PHE A 435 9.31 -6.26 -35.71
CA PHE A 435 8.75 -4.91 -35.59
C PHE A 435 8.41 -4.37 -36.98
N LEU A 436 7.18 -3.88 -37.17
CA LEU A 436 6.62 -3.50 -38.45
C LEU A 436 5.97 -2.11 -38.40
N GLY A 437 6.11 -1.34 -39.49
CA GLY A 437 5.22 -0.23 -39.80
C GLY A 437 5.25 0.92 -38.79
N GLY A 438 6.43 1.25 -38.28
CA GLY A 438 6.63 2.33 -37.30
C GLY A 438 6.68 1.86 -35.85
N ALA A 439 6.52 0.56 -35.58
CA ALA A 439 6.72 0.01 -34.24
C ALA A 439 8.15 0.26 -33.75
N ALA A 440 8.32 0.54 -32.46
CA ALA A 440 9.62 0.91 -31.92
C ALA A 440 9.84 0.42 -30.50
N LEU A 441 11.11 0.26 -30.14
CA LEU A 441 11.55 -0.09 -28.80
C LEU A 441 12.43 1.04 -28.26
N GLN A 442 12.07 1.62 -27.12
CA GLN A 442 12.73 2.79 -26.56
C GLN A 442 13.10 2.55 -25.09
N PHE A 443 14.34 2.86 -24.74
CA PHE A 443 14.86 2.83 -23.37
C PHE A 443 15.28 4.24 -22.97
N VAL A 444 14.62 4.82 -21.97
CA VAL A 444 14.82 6.21 -21.55
C VAL A 444 15.39 6.23 -20.14
N GLY A 445 16.58 6.82 -20.00
CA GLY A 445 17.25 7.04 -18.73
C GLY A 445 16.86 8.34 -18.02
N GLY A 446 17.49 8.62 -16.87
CA GLY A 446 17.25 9.80 -16.03
C GLY A 446 18.43 10.13 -15.12
N GLY A 447 18.49 11.37 -14.60
CA GLY A 447 19.64 11.89 -13.84
C GLY A 447 19.87 11.23 -12.48
N GLU A 448 18.80 10.84 -11.78
CA GLU A 448 18.86 10.23 -10.43
C GLU A 448 19.08 8.71 -10.45
N ALA A 449 18.83 8.05 -11.58
CA ALA A 449 19.00 6.60 -11.76
C ALA A 449 20.48 6.15 -11.89
N ALA A 450 21.41 7.10 -11.80
CA ALA A 450 22.82 6.88 -12.11
C ALA A 450 23.57 6.06 -11.06
N GLU A 451 23.03 5.82 -9.86
CA GLU A 451 23.73 5.09 -8.77
C GLU A 451 23.09 3.73 -8.39
N SER A 452 22.12 3.25 -9.18
CA SER A 452 21.33 2.04 -8.87
C SER A 452 21.92 0.74 -9.43
N ALA A 453 21.31 -0.42 -9.12
CA ALA A 453 21.72 -1.72 -9.66
C ALA A 453 21.53 -1.75 -11.19
N GLY A 454 22.46 -2.41 -11.90
CA GLY A 454 22.50 -2.39 -13.37
C GLY A 454 21.34 -3.13 -14.04
N VAL A 455 21.01 -2.70 -15.26
CA VAL A 455 19.93 -3.26 -16.09
C VAL A 455 20.53 -4.13 -17.19
N LEU A 456 20.08 -5.39 -17.30
CA LEU A 456 20.41 -6.29 -18.41
C LEU A 456 19.38 -6.09 -19.53
N ILE A 457 19.84 -5.76 -20.73
CA ILE A 457 19.00 -5.60 -21.92
C ILE A 457 19.54 -6.48 -23.03
N ARG A 458 18.72 -7.37 -23.59
CA ARG A 458 19.05 -8.23 -24.72
C ARG A 458 18.00 -8.10 -25.81
N VAL A 459 18.43 -7.79 -27.02
CA VAL A 459 17.62 -7.84 -28.23
C VAL A 459 18.33 -8.76 -29.21
N SER A 460 17.69 -9.84 -29.61
CA SER A 460 18.31 -10.91 -30.40
C SER A 460 17.34 -11.42 -31.48
N GLN A 461 17.87 -11.93 -32.59
CA GLN A 461 17.11 -12.62 -33.63
C GLN A 461 15.89 -11.80 -34.11
N THR A 462 16.07 -10.50 -34.29
CA THR A 462 14.94 -9.57 -34.49
C THR A 462 14.82 -9.14 -35.95
N VAL A 463 13.59 -9.09 -36.48
CA VAL A 463 13.31 -8.53 -37.81
C VAL A 463 12.69 -7.14 -37.66
N MET A 464 13.18 -6.14 -38.40
CA MET A 464 12.68 -4.77 -38.32
C MET A 464 12.28 -4.25 -39.70
N LYS A 465 11.06 -3.72 -39.84
CA LYS A 465 10.58 -3.05 -41.05
C LYS A 465 10.05 -1.67 -40.74
N SER A 466 10.80 -0.63 -41.12
CA SER A 466 10.50 0.75 -40.70
C SER A 466 10.31 0.85 -39.18
N SER A 467 11.32 0.40 -38.44
CA SER A 467 11.33 0.25 -36.98
C SER A 467 12.71 0.55 -36.40
N VAL A 468 12.78 0.87 -35.11
CA VAL A 468 14.02 1.31 -34.45
C VAL A 468 14.09 0.86 -32.98
N VAL A 469 15.31 0.53 -32.52
CA VAL A 469 15.65 0.45 -31.08
C VAL A 469 16.36 1.74 -30.67
N ALA A 470 15.81 2.48 -29.73
CA ALA A 470 16.35 3.74 -29.28
C ALA A 470 16.78 3.68 -27.81
N PHE A 471 17.94 4.24 -27.51
CA PHE A 471 18.39 4.53 -26.17
C PHE A 471 18.53 6.04 -26.03
N SER A 472 18.04 6.61 -24.94
CA SER A 472 18.18 8.05 -24.68
C SER A 472 18.49 8.37 -23.22
N ARG A 473 19.17 9.51 -23.01
CA ARG A 473 19.54 10.06 -21.70
C ARG A 473 20.51 9.16 -20.89
N ALA A 474 20.73 9.47 -19.62
CA ALA A 474 21.63 8.73 -18.75
C ALA A 474 21.01 7.42 -18.26
N LEU A 475 21.54 6.28 -18.73
CA LEU A 475 21.09 4.97 -18.24
C LEU A 475 21.72 4.66 -16.87
N PRO A 476 21.14 3.72 -16.09
CA PRO A 476 21.73 3.26 -14.84
C PRO A 476 23.19 2.78 -15.00
N GLN A 477 23.95 2.83 -13.90
CA GLN A 477 25.30 2.28 -13.86
C GLN A 477 25.27 0.76 -13.99
N ARG A 478 26.32 0.15 -14.56
CA ARG A 478 26.48 -1.32 -14.69
C ARG A 478 25.43 -2.01 -15.57
N CYS A 479 24.84 -1.29 -16.53
CA CYS A 479 23.98 -1.92 -17.53
C CYS A 479 24.79 -2.83 -18.45
N ASP A 480 24.19 -3.95 -18.84
CA ASP A 480 24.74 -4.84 -19.86
C ASP A 480 23.74 -4.95 -21.01
N ILE A 481 24.07 -4.33 -22.14
CA ILE A 481 23.16 -4.15 -23.27
C ILE A 481 23.73 -4.87 -24.49
N ALA A 482 22.93 -5.72 -25.13
CA ALA A 482 23.29 -6.34 -26.40
C ALA A 482 22.12 -6.30 -27.39
N VAL A 483 22.40 -5.82 -28.60
CA VAL A 483 21.50 -5.84 -29.76
C VAL A 483 22.18 -6.67 -30.85
N THR A 484 21.68 -7.87 -31.09
CA THR A 484 22.37 -8.89 -31.88
C THR A 484 21.44 -9.54 -32.90
N GLU A 485 21.98 -10.02 -34.02
CA GLU A 485 21.22 -10.83 -34.99
C GLU A 485 19.94 -10.11 -35.48
N VAL A 486 20.08 -8.88 -35.98
CA VAL A 486 18.96 -8.05 -36.45
C VAL A 486 18.96 -8.00 -37.98
N ASP A 487 17.83 -8.31 -38.62
CA ASP A 487 17.62 -8.10 -40.07
C ASP A 487 16.61 -6.97 -40.28
N ALA A 488 17.08 -5.84 -40.80
CA ALA A 488 16.30 -4.61 -40.90
C ALA A 488 16.13 -4.15 -42.36
N VAL A 489 14.88 -3.82 -42.73
CA VAL A 489 14.53 -3.18 -43.99
C VAL A 489 13.80 -1.87 -43.71
N GLN A 490 14.43 -0.74 -44.05
CA GLN A 490 13.87 0.59 -43.80
C GLN A 490 13.24 1.14 -45.08
N THR A 491 11.96 1.50 -45.03
CA THR A 491 11.24 2.19 -46.13
C THR A 491 10.67 3.54 -45.72
N SER A 492 10.79 3.88 -44.43
CA SER A 492 10.33 5.15 -43.87
C SER A 492 11.07 5.43 -42.56
N SER A 493 11.20 6.70 -42.19
CA SER A 493 11.70 7.08 -40.86
C SER A 493 10.63 6.85 -39.79
N VAL A 494 11.07 6.60 -38.56
CA VAL A 494 10.20 6.41 -37.39
C VAL A 494 10.34 7.62 -36.49
N SER A 495 9.22 8.27 -36.15
CA SER A 495 9.21 9.38 -35.21
C SER A 495 9.01 8.86 -33.80
N LEU A 496 9.95 9.17 -32.90
CA LEU A 496 9.90 8.75 -31.50
C LEU A 496 9.55 9.93 -30.58
N PRO A 497 8.61 9.74 -29.63
CA PRO A 497 8.30 10.75 -28.62
C PRO A 497 9.56 11.15 -27.83
N GLY A 498 9.85 12.45 -27.79
CA GLY A 498 10.95 13.01 -27.01
C GLY A 498 12.37 12.75 -27.53
N VAL A 499 12.52 12.08 -28.69
CA VAL A 499 13.81 11.71 -29.31
C VAL A 499 13.95 12.16 -30.78
N GLY A 500 12.83 12.44 -31.46
CA GLY A 500 12.85 12.85 -32.86
C GLY A 500 12.87 11.67 -33.83
N GLY A 501 13.27 11.93 -35.09
CA GLY A 501 13.20 10.94 -36.17
C GLY A 501 14.41 9.99 -36.23
N SER A 502 14.16 8.70 -36.44
CA SER A 502 15.21 7.66 -36.55
C SER A 502 16.13 7.85 -37.77
N SER A 503 15.69 8.60 -38.79
CA SER A 503 16.36 8.73 -40.11
C SER A 503 16.90 7.39 -40.65
N TYR A 504 16.03 6.39 -40.73
CA TYR A 504 16.34 5.07 -41.29
C TYR A 504 17.42 4.28 -40.51
N SER A 505 17.67 4.60 -39.24
CA SER A 505 18.59 3.85 -38.38
C SER A 505 17.92 2.65 -37.70
N VAL A 506 18.70 1.58 -37.48
CA VAL A 506 18.26 0.38 -36.74
C VAL A 506 18.39 0.61 -35.23
N VAL A 507 19.52 1.17 -34.80
CA VAL A 507 19.77 1.56 -33.41
C VAL A 507 20.03 3.07 -33.34
N LEU A 508 19.30 3.78 -32.49
CA LEU A 508 19.44 5.20 -32.25
C LEU A 508 19.96 5.46 -30.83
N LEU A 509 21.04 6.22 -30.70
CA LEU A 509 21.62 6.63 -29.42
C LEU A 509 21.51 8.15 -29.30
N GLU A 510 20.54 8.64 -28.54
CA GLU A 510 20.32 10.09 -28.38
C GLU A 510 20.71 10.58 -26.98
N SER A 511 21.74 11.42 -26.91
CA SER A 511 22.23 11.98 -25.63
C SER A 511 22.47 10.92 -24.54
N VAL A 512 22.93 9.73 -24.96
CA VAL A 512 23.08 8.58 -24.07
C VAL A 512 24.33 8.75 -23.21
N VAL A 513 24.20 8.50 -21.91
CA VAL A 513 25.34 8.40 -20.98
C VAL A 513 25.36 7.00 -20.39
N LEU A 514 26.48 6.28 -20.60
CA LEU A 514 26.74 4.94 -20.07
C LEU A 514 27.91 5.01 -19.08
N LYS A 515 27.69 4.58 -17.84
CA LYS A 515 28.72 4.57 -16.78
C LYS A 515 28.95 3.14 -16.29
N ALA A 516 30.16 2.62 -16.48
CA ALA A 516 30.50 1.23 -16.13
C ALA A 516 29.57 0.19 -16.77
N SER A 517 29.02 0.53 -17.95
CA SER A 517 28.05 -0.28 -18.69
C SER A 517 28.65 -0.74 -20.03
N SER A 518 28.14 -1.86 -20.58
CA SER A 518 28.49 -2.38 -21.90
C SER A 518 27.35 -2.22 -22.90
N LEU A 519 27.68 -1.89 -24.15
CA LEU A 519 26.75 -1.91 -25.27
C LEU A 519 27.39 -2.67 -26.45
N LEU A 520 26.84 -3.83 -26.77
CA LEU A 520 27.23 -4.63 -27.92
C LEU A 520 26.17 -4.51 -29.02
N VAL A 521 26.59 -4.18 -30.25
CA VAL A 521 25.77 -4.32 -31.44
C VAL A 521 26.46 -5.28 -32.40
N SER A 522 25.84 -6.43 -32.69
CA SER A 522 26.49 -7.48 -33.48
C SER A 522 25.59 -8.15 -34.50
N ASN A 523 26.13 -8.61 -35.64
CA ASN A 523 25.40 -9.39 -36.64
C ASN A 523 24.11 -8.69 -37.11
N VAL A 524 24.21 -7.38 -37.42
CA VAL A 524 23.08 -6.59 -37.90
C VAL A 524 23.20 -6.38 -39.41
N THR A 525 22.16 -6.77 -40.13
CA THR A 525 21.99 -6.47 -41.56
C THR A 525 20.95 -5.38 -41.72
N ALA A 526 21.30 -4.28 -42.39
CA ALA A 526 20.37 -3.18 -42.63
C ALA A 526 20.34 -2.81 -44.11
N ARG A 527 19.14 -2.69 -44.67
CA ARG A 527 18.92 -2.34 -46.08
C ARG A 527 17.81 -1.29 -46.16
N ALA A 528 17.89 -0.38 -47.12
CA ALA A 528 16.78 0.49 -47.46
C ALA A 528 16.15 0.05 -48.79
N SER A 529 14.83 0.22 -48.91
CA SER A 529 14.08 -0.09 -50.12
C SER A 529 13.43 1.17 -50.69
N GLY A 530 14.14 1.84 -51.59
CA GLY A 530 13.71 3.06 -52.28
C GLY A 530 14.86 3.73 -53.06
N TYR A 531 14.56 4.41 -54.17
CA TYR A 531 15.54 4.94 -55.15
C TYR A 531 16.51 6.00 -54.59
N PHE A 532 16.18 6.66 -53.46
CA PHE A 532 17.01 7.68 -52.81
C PHE A 532 17.45 7.31 -51.36
N GLU A 533 17.08 6.13 -50.86
CA GLU A 533 17.15 5.82 -49.42
C GLU A 533 18.32 4.92 -49.01
N GLN A 534 18.97 4.22 -49.95
CA GLN A 534 20.07 3.29 -49.63
C GLN A 534 21.31 3.97 -49.03
N ALA A 535 21.56 5.25 -49.34
CA ALA A 535 22.68 6.01 -48.81
C ALA A 535 22.49 6.49 -47.34
N TRP A 536 21.28 6.37 -46.79
CA TRP A 536 20.91 6.95 -45.49
C TRP A 536 20.65 5.92 -44.40
N CYS A 537 20.70 4.62 -44.73
CA CYS A 537 20.48 3.56 -43.75
C CYS A 537 21.73 3.33 -42.90
N ALA A 538 21.65 3.68 -41.62
CA ALA A 538 22.71 3.47 -40.65
C ALA A 538 22.34 2.33 -39.69
N VAL A 539 23.29 1.47 -39.35
CA VAL A 539 23.04 0.44 -38.33
C VAL A 539 22.96 1.06 -36.94
N VAL A 540 23.89 1.97 -36.63
CA VAL A 540 23.86 2.77 -35.39
C VAL A 540 23.95 4.25 -35.77
N ARG A 541 23.10 5.08 -35.18
CA ARG A 541 23.16 6.54 -35.32
C ARG A 541 23.31 7.22 -33.98
N VAL A 542 24.18 8.22 -33.93
CA VAL A 542 24.35 9.14 -32.80
C VAL A 542 24.09 10.55 -33.33
N PRO A 543 22.96 11.21 -32.98
CA PRO A 543 22.69 12.58 -33.39
C PRO A 543 23.75 13.53 -32.80
N GLU A 544 24.25 14.47 -33.60
CA GLU A 544 25.17 15.50 -33.11
C GLU A 544 24.42 16.50 -32.21
N ALA A 545 24.55 16.32 -30.89
CA ALA A 545 24.14 17.32 -29.90
C ALA A 545 25.35 18.16 -29.51
N GLY A 546 25.52 19.32 -30.16
CA GLY A 546 26.28 20.47 -29.63
C GLY A 546 27.60 20.18 -28.89
N GLY A 547 28.50 19.37 -29.47
CA GLY A 547 29.90 19.30 -29.03
C GLY A 547 30.21 18.57 -27.72
N ARG A 548 29.36 17.66 -27.22
CA ARG A 548 29.76 16.75 -26.12
C ARG A 548 29.93 15.32 -26.63
N GLN A 549 31.20 14.89 -26.71
CA GLN A 549 31.58 13.49 -26.87
C GLN A 549 30.87 12.60 -25.84
N LEU A 550 30.52 11.37 -26.22
CA LEU A 550 30.19 10.29 -25.28
C LEU A 550 31.27 10.29 -24.17
N PRO A 551 30.95 10.55 -22.89
CA PRO A 551 31.93 10.44 -21.83
C PRO A 551 32.32 8.97 -21.71
N VAL A 552 33.49 8.61 -22.26
CA VAL A 552 33.96 7.22 -22.38
C VAL A 552 34.36 6.68 -21.00
N ARG A 553 33.41 6.03 -20.34
CA ARG A 553 33.64 4.89 -19.41
C ARG A 553 32.68 3.74 -19.72
N ALA A 554 32.42 3.51 -21.00
CA ALA A 554 31.59 2.44 -21.52
C ALA A 554 32.27 1.75 -22.70
N VAL A 555 32.01 0.45 -22.85
CA VAL A 555 32.55 -0.37 -23.94
C VAL A 555 31.48 -0.50 -25.01
N LEU A 556 31.62 0.24 -26.12
CA LEU A 556 30.83 0.06 -27.34
C LEU A 556 31.55 -0.92 -28.27
N GLN A 557 30.92 -2.05 -28.58
CA GLN A 557 31.46 -3.04 -29.52
C GLN A 557 30.53 -3.19 -30.72
N LEU A 558 31.07 -3.01 -31.92
CA LEU A 558 30.38 -3.27 -33.19
C LEU A 558 31.03 -4.49 -33.86
N ARG A 559 30.28 -5.54 -34.17
CA ARG A 559 30.81 -6.78 -34.81
C ARG A 559 29.87 -7.30 -35.90
N GLY A 560 30.40 -7.81 -37.00
CA GLY A 560 29.57 -8.45 -38.05
C GLY A 560 28.47 -7.54 -38.62
N ILE A 561 28.79 -6.27 -38.91
CA ILE A 561 27.82 -5.28 -39.40
C ILE A 561 27.80 -5.28 -40.93
N HIS A 562 26.61 -5.46 -41.52
CA HIS A 562 26.42 -5.46 -42.97
C HIS A 562 25.39 -4.39 -43.35
N ALA A 563 25.89 -3.24 -43.80
CA ALA A 563 25.11 -2.19 -44.46
C ALA A 563 25.65 -2.01 -45.89
N PRO A 564 24.82 -1.60 -46.87
CA PRO A 564 25.33 -1.23 -48.18
C PRO A 564 26.41 -0.15 -48.02
N PRO A 565 27.52 -0.21 -48.78
CA PRO A 565 28.57 0.78 -48.67
C PRO A 565 28.01 2.17 -48.96
N LEU A 566 28.34 3.14 -48.10
CA LEU A 566 28.25 4.56 -48.45
C LEU A 566 29.02 4.77 -49.75
N ARG A 567 28.31 4.88 -50.87
CA ARG A 567 28.87 5.58 -52.03
C ARG A 567 28.84 7.05 -51.65
N VAL A 568 30.03 7.55 -51.30
CA VAL A 568 30.34 8.96 -51.07
C VAL A 568 29.83 9.80 -52.23
#